data_AF-A0AAW0Y380-F1
#
_entry.id   AF-A0AAW0Y380-F1
#
_cell.length_a   1.000
_cell.length_b   1.000
_cell.length_c   1.000
_cell.angle_alpha   90.00
_cell.angle_beta   90.00
_cell.angle_gamma   90.00
#
_symmetry.space_group_name_H-M   'P 1'
#
loop_
_entity.id
_entity.type
_entity.pdbx_description
1 polymer ?
#
loop_
_entity_poly.entity_id
_entity_poly.type
_entity_poly.pdbx_seq_one_letter_code
_entity_poly.pdbx_strand_id
1 'polypeptide(L)'
;METVSQAPNPAAKTTKKTGLKKSFWRKLGLLLWKNLLLRRRHWILTALEVLLPTLLFTLLLTIRILPNSVFLPKYVNETSRFSVSSEENLRRILCYKYGVWLSLLTYCYVDTINLPGQRKLFYGPPGNFTQGVARHIAEELGMPDEVLEVVSSNEDIDVLVDKSYFETNDSFASFFMGLYFHDLDDPGPVAPQHLKYDLRLTKYWFTSQLYPFLQVPGPRNYSLNMDNLLGSYNMDGFTLIQSLVDRYYIAQLTQNNSYVSLRYQLETQMYPYPPYVQDRAMSQFYGSALPTFVVLSLVLLSPSLIKSIVYEKETGVRELVRLMGLDGWLVWLGWFLHSFIIIIVVASIITLVLKLKLMPLQDGSGFLPPILAYSDPIFIWVLLLLYGI
;
A
#
# COMPACT_ATOMS: atom_id res chain seq x y z
N MET A 1 -1.42 24.30 81.43
CA MET A 1 -1.07 23.95 80.04
C MET A 1 -1.28 22.46 79.91
N GLU A 2 -2.26 22.03 79.13
CA GLU A 2 -2.20 20.84 78.25
C GLU A 2 -3.57 20.68 77.58
N THR A 3 -3.61 21.06 76.31
CA THR A 3 -4.74 20.91 75.40
C THR A 3 -4.76 19.48 74.87
N VAL A 4 -5.76 18.69 75.27
CA VAL A 4 -6.00 17.35 74.71
C VAL A 4 -6.62 17.51 73.32
N SER A 5 -5.80 17.28 72.28
CA SER A 5 -6.22 17.19 70.89
C SER A 5 -6.95 15.88 70.64
N GLN A 6 -8.28 15.93 70.47
CA GLN A 6 -9.08 14.78 70.04
C GLN A 6 -8.81 14.46 68.56
N ALA A 7 -8.29 13.26 68.30
CA ALA A 7 -8.08 12.75 66.94
C ALA A 7 -9.42 12.54 66.21
N PRO A 8 -9.52 12.86 64.91
CA PRO A 8 -10.78 12.81 64.17
C PRO A 8 -11.26 11.36 63.93
N ASN A 9 -12.48 11.08 64.36
CA ASN A 9 -13.15 9.78 64.31
C ASN A 9 -13.23 9.20 62.88
N PRO A 10 -12.65 8.01 62.58
CA PRO A 10 -12.54 7.47 61.22
C PRO A 10 -13.89 7.14 60.56
N ALA A 11 -14.90 6.74 61.34
CA ALA A 11 -16.25 6.42 60.85
C ALA A 11 -17.01 7.64 60.28
N ALA A 12 -16.69 8.85 60.77
CA ALA A 12 -17.27 10.10 60.27
C ALA A 12 -16.66 10.53 58.92
N LYS A 13 -15.39 10.16 58.65
CA LYS A 13 -14.73 10.41 57.36
C LYS A 13 -15.27 9.50 56.25
N THR A 14 -15.56 8.24 56.56
CA THR A 14 -16.13 7.28 55.60
C THR A 14 -17.58 7.60 55.22
N THR A 15 -18.42 8.01 56.18
CA THR A 15 -19.82 8.43 55.94
C THR A 15 -19.92 9.75 55.16
N LYS A 16 -19.04 10.73 55.43
CA LYS A 16 -18.94 11.94 54.58
C LYS A 16 -18.50 11.62 53.15
N LYS A 17 -17.53 10.72 52.95
CA LYS A 17 -17.06 10.32 51.61
C LYS A 17 -18.15 9.60 50.79
N THR A 18 -18.96 8.74 51.40
CA THR A 18 -20.06 8.06 50.71
C THR A 18 -21.22 9.01 50.38
N GLY A 19 -21.55 9.95 51.27
CA GLY A 19 -22.54 11.02 51.00
C GLY A 19 -22.11 11.95 49.86
N LEU A 20 -20.82 12.31 49.81
CA LEU A 20 -20.25 13.12 48.74
C LEU A 20 -20.29 12.41 47.38
N LYS A 21 -19.93 11.12 47.32
CA LYS A 21 -20.09 10.28 46.11
C LYS A 21 -21.55 10.25 45.64
N LYS A 22 -22.52 10.06 46.54
CA LYS A 22 -23.94 10.00 46.20
C LYS A 22 -24.47 11.34 45.64
N SER A 23 -23.99 12.46 46.19
CA SER A 23 -24.29 13.81 45.68
C SER A 23 -23.68 14.04 44.29
N PHE A 24 -22.44 13.60 44.08
CA PHE A 24 -21.74 13.70 42.79
C PHE A 24 -22.48 12.96 41.66
N TRP A 25 -22.82 11.69 41.85
CA TRP A 25 -23.52 10.90 40.82
C TRP A 25 -24.92 11.43 40.51
N ARG A 26 -25.63 11.98 41.51
CA ARG A 26 -26.90 12.69 41.28
C ARG A 26 -26.72 13.93 40.43
N LYS A 27 -25.72 14.77 40.74
CA LYS A 27 -25.39 15.97 39.98
C LYS A 27 -25.00 15.62 38.53
N LEU A 28 -24.20 14.58 38.33
CA LEU A 28 -23.80 14.07 37.02
C LEU A 28 -25.00 13.54 36.22
N GLY A 29 -25.86 12.73 36.84
CA GLY A 29 -27.07 12.21 36.20
C GLY A 29 -28.04 13.31 35.78
N LEU A 30 -28.20 14.36 36.58
CA LEU A 30 -29.01 15.54 36.23
C LEU A 30 -28.43 16.31 35.04
N LEU A 31 -27.10 16.45 34.97
CA LEU A 31 -26.43 17.04 33.81
C LEU A 31 -26.63 16.23 32.54
N LEU A 32 -26.48 14.90 32.62
CA LEU A 32 -26.72 14.00 31.49
C LEU A 32 -28.19 14.07 31.05
N TRP A 33 -29.13 14.12 31.99
CA TRP A 33 -30.54 14.29 31.71
C TRP A 33 -30.84 15.63 31.02
N LYS A 34 -30.24 16.72 31.51
CA LYS A 34 -30.32 18.05 30.85
C LYS A 34 -29.83 17.98 29.41
N ASN A 35 -28.66 17.38 29.19
CA ASN A 35 -28.05 17.25 27.86
C ASN A 35 -28.93 16.38 26.94
N LEU A 36 -29.49 15.29 27.46
CA LEU A 36 -30.43 14.44 26.73
C LEU A 36 -31.74 15.18 26.38
N LEU A 37 -32.25 16.00 27.29
CA LEU A 37 -33.48 16.76 27.10
C LEU A 37 -33.32 17.90 26.09
N LEU A 38 -32.16 18.58 26.08
CA LEU A 38 -31.76 19.53 25.03
C LEU A 38 -31.75 18.85 23.65
N ARG A 39 -31.19 17.64 23.56
CA ARG A 39 -31.19 16.85 22.33
C ARG A 39 -32.56 16.38 21.89
N ARG A 40 -33.42 15.96 22.82
CA ARG A 40 -34.80 15.53 22.51
C ARG A 40 -35.61 16.65 21.84
N ARG A 41 -35.31 17.92 22.15
CA ARG A 41 -35.90 19.10 21.49
C ARG A 41 -35.32 19.37 20.09
N HIS A 42 -34.08 18.96 19.83
CA HIS A 42 -33.39 19.07 18.54
C HIS A 42 -33.15 17.71 17.88
N TRP A 43 -34.18 16.85 17.87
CA TRP A 43 -34.07 15.47 17.39
C TRP A 43 -33.54 15.36 15.95
N ILE A 44 -33.87 16.32 15.07
CA ILE A 44 -33.37 16.37 13.67
C ILE A 44 -31.84 16.46 13.64
N LEU A 45 -31.25 17.30 14.48
CA LEU A 45 -29.79 17.46 14.55
C LEU A 45 -29.15 16.15 15.03
N THR A 46 -29.74 15.51 16.04
CA THR A 46 -29.23 14.24 16.58
C THR A 46 -29.33 13.08 15.59
N ALA A 47 -30.39 13.08 14.78
CA ALA A 47 -30.54 12.11 13.71
C ALA A 47 -29.47 12.36 12.63
N LEU A 48 -29.24 13.62 12.22
CA LEU A 48 -28.17 13.98 11.29
C LEU A 48 -26.78 13.64 11.83
N GLU A 49 -26.53 13.79 13.12
CA GLU A 49 -25.26 13.44 13.77
C GLU A 49 -24.94 11.95 13.68
N VAL A 50 -25.94 11.08 13.66
CA VAL A 50 -25.74 9.63 13.50
C VAL A 50 -25.79 9.23 12.03
N LEU A 51 -26.73 9.81 11.27
CA LEU A 51 -26.93 9.50 9.85
C LEU A 51 -25.75 9.97 9.00
N LEU A 52 -25.20 11.17 9.19
CA LEU A 52 -24.14 11.69 8.33
C LEU A 52 -22.85 10.84 8.37
N PRO A 53 -22.31 10.48 9.56
CA PRO A 53 -21.12 9.63 9.62
C PRO A 53 -21.38 8.22 9.09
N THR A 54 -22.57 7.67 9.36
CA THR A 54 -22.93 6.30 8.94
C THR A 54 -23.28 6.23 7.45
N LEU A 55 -23.78 7.32 6.86
CA LEU A 55 -24.15 7.40 5.45
C LEU A 55 -22.98 7.07 4.53
N LEU A 56 -21.77 7.57 4.84
CA LEU A 56 -20.55 7.28 4.06
C LEU A 56 -20.25 5.77 4.00
N PHE A 57 -20.39 5.06 5.12
CA PHE A 57 -20.16 3.61 5.18
C PHE A 57 -21.32 2.82 4.57
N THR A 58 -22.55 3.28 4.72
CA THR A 58 -23.70 2.65 4.06
C THR A 58 -23.65 2.82 2.54
N LEU A 59 -23.19 3.97 2.03
CA LEU A 59 -22.98 4.21 0.60
C LEU A 59 -21.95 3.23 0.02
N LEU A 60 -20.86 3.00 0.75
CA LEU A 60 -19.88 2.00 0.33
C LEU A 60 -20.49 0.60 0.28
N LEU A 61 -21.31 0.26 1.27
CA LEU A 61 -22.02 -1.01 1.29
C LEU A 61 -22.97 -1.12 0.08
N THR A 62 -23.74 -0.08 -0.23
CA THR A 62 -24.65 -0.09 -1.39
C THR A 62 -23.91 -0.24 -2.70
N ILE A 63 -22.80 0.48 -2.90
CA ILE A 63 -21.96 0.36 -4.10
C ILE A 63 -21.44 -1.07 -4.27
N ARG A 64 -21.07 -1.72 -3.16
CA ARG A 64 -20.59 -3.11 -3.19
C ARG A 64 -21.67 -4.12 -3.58
N ILE A 65 -22.91 -3.90 -3.12
CA ILE A 65 -24.05 -4.78 -3.38
C ILE A 65 -24.55 -4.66 -4.83
N LEU A 66 -24.30 -3.53 -5.51
CA LEU A 66 -24.80 -3.33 -6.88
C LEU A 66 -24.39 -4.48 -7.81
N PRO A 67 -25.33 -4.95 -8.67
CA PRO A 67 -25.02 -5.99 -9.64
C PRO A 67 -23.94 -5.48 -10.61
N ASN A 68 -22.99 -6.36 -10.95
CA ASN A 68 -21.81 -6.04 -11.77
C ASN A 68 -20.87 -5.00 -11.16
N SER A 69 -20.89 -4.78 -9.84
CA SER A 69 -19.91 -3.90 -9.20
C SER A 69 -18.50 -4.50 -9.28
N VAL A 70 -17.49 -3.62 -9.44
CA VAL A 70 -16.06 -4.00 -9.39
C VAL A 70 -15.62 -4.41 -7.97
N PHE A 71 -16.50 -4.22 -6.97
CA PHE A 71 -16.27 -4.50 -5.56
C PHE A 71 -16.76 -5.88 -5.11
N LEU A 72 -17.20 -6.72 -6.06
CA LEU A 72 -17.54 -8.11 -5.80
C LEU A 72 -16.25 -8.94 -5.68
N PRO A 73 -16.13 -9.76 -4.62
CA PRO A 73 -14.97 -10.62 -4.43
C PRO A 73 -14.98 -11.77 -5.44
N LYS A 74 -13.83 -12.00 -6.08
CA LYS A 74 -13.60 -13.14 -6.96
C LYS A 74 -12.90 -14.25 -6.19
N TYR A 75 -13.54 -15.41 -6.10
CA TYR A 75 -12.96 -16.60 -5.45
C TYR A 75 -12.12 -17.38 -6.46
N VAL A 76 -10.85 -17.60 -6.13
CA VAL A 76 -9.94 -18.47 -6.89
C VAL A 76 -9.67 -19.69 -6.01
N ASN A 77 -10.40 -20.77 -6.27
CA ASN A 77 -10.37 -21.97 -5.43
C ASN A 77 -9.19 -22.91 -5.75
N GLU A 78 -8.51 -22.68 -6.87
CA GLU A 78 -7.40 -23.50 -7.33
C GLU A 78 -6.05 -22.83 -7.03
N THR A 79 -5.02 -23.66 -6.83
CA THR A 79 -3.64 -23.17 -6.73
C THR A 79 -3.24 -22.55 -8.07
N SER A 80 -2.86 -21.27 -8.06
CA SER A 80 -2.34 -20.62 -9.26
C SER A 80 -0.95 -21.18 -9.57
N ARG A 81 -0.81 -21.82 -10.73
CA ARG A 81 0.46 -22.37 -11.21
C ARG A 81 0.97 -21.54 -12.40
N PHE A 82 2.28 -21.37 -12.48
CA PHE A 82 2.93 -20.61 -13.53
C PHE A 82 3.74 -21.54 -14.43
N SER A 83 3.70 -21.28 -15.73
CA SER A 83 4.53 -22.00 -16.70
C SER A 83 6.00 -21.65 -16.49
N VAL A 84 6.85 -22.62 -16.80
CA VAL A 84 8.30 -22.40 -16.84
C VAL A 84 8.62 -21.48 -18.02
N SER A 85 9.40 -20.42 -17.75
CA SER A 85 9.94 -19.54 -18.77
C SER A 85 11.38 -19.94 -19.06
N SER A 86 11.60 -20.59 -20.21
CA SER A 86 12.93 -20.87 -20.74
C SER A 86 13.64 -19.60 -21.21
N GLU A 87 14.96 -19.68 -21.41
CA GLU A 87 15.76 -18.60 -22.00
C GLU A 87 15.20 -18.14 -23.35
N GLU A 88 14.71 -19.06 -24.19
CA GLU A 88 14.07 -18.72 -25.46
C GLU A 88 12.80 -17.87 -25.25
N ASN A 89 11.98 -18.22 -24.25
CA ASN A 89 10.80 -17.43 -23.91
C ASN A 89 11.19 -16.03 -23.40
N LEU A 90 12.26 -15.91 -22.61
CA LEU A 90 12.77 -14.61 -22.16
C LEU A 90 13.26 -13.75 -23.34
N ARG A 91 14.00 -14.36 -24.29
CA ARG A 91 14.43 -13.69 -25.53
C ARG A 91 13.22 -13.24 -26.36
N ARG A 92 12.21 -14.09 -26.53
CA ARG A 92 10.97 -13.76 -27.25
C ARG A 92 10.23 -12.58 -26.62
N ILE A 93 10.12 -12.55 -25.29
CA ILE A 93 9.43 -11.49 -24.56
C ILE A 93 10.17 -10.15 -24.72
N LEU A 94 11.49 -10.15 -24.55
CA LEU A 94 12.32 -8.95 -24.77
C LEU A 94 12.15 -8.45 -26.21
N CYS A 95 12.23 -9.34 -27.19
CA CYS A 95 12.10 -8.99 -28.59
C CYS A 95 10.72 -8.48 -28.97
N TYR A 96 9.65 -9.09 -28.46
CA TYR A 96 8.29 -8.60 -28.70
C TYR A 96 8.11 -7.16 -28.20
N LYS A 97 8.83 -6.77 -27.15
CA LYS A 97 8.73 -5.45 -26.55
C LYS A 97 9.63 -4.41 -27.23
N TYR A 98 10.88 -4.76 -27.52
CA TYR A 98 11.92 -3.80 -27.92
C TYR A 98 12.48 -3.99 -29.33
N GLY A 99 12.12 -5.08 -30.03
CA GLY A 99 12.75 -5.51 -31.27
C GLY A 99 11.85 -6.31 -32.20
N VAL A 100 12.47 -7.21 -32.99
CA VAL A 100 11.78 -8.11 -33.94
C VAL A 100 12.27 -9.53 -33.73
N TRP A 101 11.32 -10.46 -33.59
CA TRP A 101 11.60 -11.89 -33.47
C TRP A 101 11.63 -12.57 -34.85
N LEU A 102 12.77 -13.18 -35.22
CA LEU A 102 12.89 -13.99 -36.44
C LEU A 102 12.78 -15.48 -36.09
N SER A 103 11.63 -16.07 -36.41
CA SER A 103 11.30 -17.47 -36.09
C SER A 103 12.26 -18.50 -36.68
N LEU A 104 12.92 -18.20 -37.80
CA LEU A 104 13.81 -19.13 -38.51
C LEU A 104 15.20 -19.29 -37.85
N LEU A 105 15.67 -18.28 -37.13
CA LEU A 105 17.01 -18.26 -36.53
C LEU A 105 16.98 -18.32 -35.00
N THR A 106 15.78 -18.33 -34.38
CA THR A 106 15.60 -18.21 -32.92
C THR A 106 16.40 -17.04 -32.33
N TYR A 107 16.59 -15.99 -33.12
CA TYR A 107 17.43 -14.85 -32.79
C TYR A 107 16.59 -13.61 -32.56
N CYS A 108 16.96 -12.85 -31.53
CA CYS A 108 16.34 -11.58 -31.24
C CYS A 108 17.18 -10.46 -31.86
N TYR A 109 16.59 -9.71 -32.78
CA TYR A 109 17.19 -8.47 -33.27
C TYR A 109 16.51 -7.31 -32.58
N VAL A 110 17.19 -6.75 -31.58
CA VAL A 110 16.70 -5.55 -30.90
C VAL A 110 16.82 -4.37 -31.86
N ASP A 111 17.88 -4.28 -32.66
CA ASP A 111 18.08 -3.20 -33.62
C ASP A 111 17.77 -3.60 -35.08
N THR A 112 16.90 -2.85 -35.74
CA THR A 112 16.76 -2.87 -37.19
C THR A 112 16.64 -1.44 -37.68
N ILE A 113 17.17 -1.16 -38.88
CA ILE A 113 17.27 0.16 -39.52
C ILE A 113 15.93 0.93 -39.61
N ASN A 114 14.78 0.29 -39.33
CA ASN A 114 13.44 0.85 -39.48
C ASN A 114 12.55 0.82 -38.22
N LEU A 115 13.09 0.51 -37.02
CA LEU A 115 12.29 0.56 -35.79
C LEU A 115 12.34 1.95 -35.12
N PRO A 116 11.20 2.55 -34.75
CA PRO A 116 11.17 3.86 -34.11
C PRO A 116 11.61 3.78 -32.64
N GLY A 117 12.87 4.08 -32.33
CA GLY A 117 13.34 4.14 -30.96
C GLY A 117 14.86 4.13 -30.86
N GLN A 118 15.41 4.96 -29.95
CA GLN A 118 16.84 4.93 -29.67
C GLN A 118 17.18 3.75 -28.76
N ARG A 119 18.36 3.18 -28.98
CA ARG A 119 18.91 2.09 -28.18
C ARG A 119 20.30 2.51 -27.72
N LYS A 120 20.59 2.35 -26.44
CA LYS A 120 21.92 2.63 -25.86
C LYS A 120 22.24 1.63 -24.77
N LEU A 121 23.45 1.09 -24.80
CA LEU A 121 24.00 0.27 -23.73
C LEU A 121 25.16 1.03 -23.12
N PHE A 122 24.93 1.53 -21.91
CA PHE A 122 25.94 2.19 -21.09
C PHE A 122 26.69 1.14 -20.29
N TYR A 123 28.02 1.15 -20.33
CA TYR A 123 28.83 0.25 -19.51
C TYR A 123 30.04 0.96 -18.88
N GLY A 124 30.44 0.52 -17.70
CA GLY A 124 31.57 1.08 -16.98
C GLY A 124 32.10 0.18 -15.87
N PRO A 125 33.29 0.46 -15.31
CA PRO A 125 34.30 1.41 -15.79
C PRO A 125 34.98 0.94 -17.08
N PRO A 126 35.74 1.81 -17.79
CA PRO A 126 36.46 1.43 -19.01
C PRO A 126 37.50 0.33 -18.74
N GLY A 127 37.36 -0.81 -19.40
CA GLY A 127 38.31 -1.93 -19.31
C GLY A 127 38.05 -3.00 -20.37
N ASN A 128 39.05 -3.85 -20.62
CA ASN A 128 38.93 -4.91 -21.63
C ASN A 128 37.85 -5.93 -21.26
N PHE A 129 37.74 -6.27 -19.96
CA PHE A 129 36.69 -7.17 -19.46
C PHE A 129 35.30 -6.56 -19.66
N THR A 130 35.08 -5.32 -19.21
CA THR A 130 33.76 -4.65 -19.28
C THR A 130 33.32 -4.41 -20.71
N GLN A 131 34.24 -4.02 -21.60
CA GLN A 131 34.00 -3.92 -23.03
C GLN A 131 33.64 -5.27 -23.67
N GLY A 132 34.33 -6.34 -23.26
CA GLY A 132 34.03 -7.70 -23.74
C GLY A 132 32.64 -8.19 -23.33
N VAL A 133 32.22 -7.92 -22.09
CA VAL A 133 30.84 -8.21 -21.63
C VAL A 133 29.83 -7.40 -22.45
N ALA A 134 30.06 -6.10 -22.62
CA ALA A 134 29.17 -5.22 -23.34
C ALA A 134 29.01 -5.65 -24.81
N ARG A 135 30.12 -6.01 -25.47
CA ARG A 135 30.09 -6.55 -26.84
C ARG A 135 29.37 -7.89 -26.91
N HIS A 136 29.59 -8.79 -25.96
CA HIS A 136 28.88 -10.07 -25.93
C HIS A 136 27.35 -9.88 -25.83
N ILE A 137 26.89 -8.95 -24.99
CA ILE A 137 25.47 -8.61 -24.87
C ILE A 137 24.96 -7.99 -26.17
N ALA A 138 25.72 -7.07 -26.77
CA ALA A 138 25.35 -6.43 -28.03
C ALA A 138 25.21 -7.45 -29.16
N GLU A 139 26.17 -8.36 -29.29
CA GLU A 139 26.12 -9.46 -30.26
C GLU A 139 24.86 -10.29 -30.06
N GLU A 140 24.63 -10.85 -28.86
CA GLU A 140 23.48 -11.72 -28.54
C GLU A 140 22.11 -11.06 -28.72
N LEU A 141 22.04 -9.74 -28.61
CA LEU A 141 20.81 -8.95 -28.84
C LEU A 141 20.73 -8.34 -30.25
N GLY A 142 21.71 -8.58 -31.12
CA GLY A 142 21.76 -8.03 -32.47
C GLY A 142 21.82 -6.50 -32.50
N MET A 143 22.52 -5.88 -31.54
CA MET A 143 22.77 -4.44 -31.49
C MET A 143 24.14 -4.11 -32.11
N PRO A 144 24.26 -3.03 -32.89
CA PRO A 144 25.53 -2.60 -33.46
C PRO A 144 26.47 -2.03 -32.39
N ASP A 145 27.78 -2.14 -32.60
CA ASP A 145 28.81 -1.61 -31.68
C ASP A 145 28.69 -0.09 -31.43
N GLU A 146 28.05 0.66 -32.34
CA GLU A 146 27.81 2.12 -32.22
C GLU A 146 26.86 2.50 -31.07
N VAL A 147 26.08 1.54 -30.57
CA VAL A 147 25.11 1.71 -29.47
C VAL A 147 25.77 1.64 -28.08
N LEU A 148 27.05 1.27 -28.03
CA LEU A 148 27.81 1.08 -26.79
C LEU A 148 28.45 2.40 -26.32
N GLU A 149 28.02 2.91 -25.16
CA GLU A 149 28.56 4.12 -24.55
C GLU A 149 29.33 3.78 -23.26
N VAL A 150 30.58 4.24 -23.16
CA VAL A 150 31.45 4.02 -22.00
C VAL A 150 31.19 5.07 -20.93
N VAL A 151 31.14 4.65 -19.67
CA VAL A 151 30.94 5.52 -18.52
C VAL A 151 31.99 5.24 -17.45
N SER A 152 32.50 6.29 -16.80
CA SER A 152 33.53 6.18 -15.76
C SER A 152 32.95 6.05 -14.35
N SER A 153 31.87 6.75 -14.03
CA SER A 153 31.25 6.77 -12.69
C SER A 153 29.94 5.98 -12.66
N ASN A 154 29.63 5.37 -11.51
CA ASN A 154 28.35 4.70 -11.31
C ASN A 154 27.17 5.70 -11.31
N GLU A 155 27.36 6.87 -10.69
CA GLU A 155 26.34 7.93 -10.63
C GLU A 155 25.99 8.47 -12.02
N ASP A 156 26.98 8.52 -12.92
CA ASP A 156 26.76 8.97 -14.30
C ASP A 156 25.88 7.98 -15.08
N ILE A 157 25.99 6.66 -14.81
CA ILE A 157 25.14 5.66 -15.47
C ILE A 157 23.66 5.86 -15.12
N ASP A 158 23.35 6.10 -13.85
CA ASP A 158 21.98 6.33 -13.41
C ASP A 158 21.39 7.57 -14.13
N VAL A 159 22.16 8.66 -14.18
CA VAL A 159 21.75 9.90 -14.86
C VAL A 159 21.57 9.70 -16.37
N LEU A 160 22.46 8.94 -17.03
CA LEU A 160 22.42 8.72 -18.47
C LEU A 160 21.25 7.82 -18.89
N VAL A 161 21.01 6.73 -18.16
CA VAL A 161 19.88 5.84 -18.40
C VAL A 161 18.57 6.61 -18.23
N ASP A 162 18.42 7.36 -17.15
CA ASP A 162 17.21 8.16 -16.90
C ASP A 162 17.02 9.25 -17.96
N LYS A 163 18.08 10.00 -18.29
CA LYS A 163 18.03 11.04 -19.32
C LYS A 163 17.58 10.47 -20.67
N SER A 164 18.15 9.35 -21.10
CA SER A 164 17.80 8.70 -22.38
C SER A 164 16.35 8.23 -22.42
N TYR A 165 15.83 7.75 -21.30
CA TYR A 165 14.42 7.40 -21.15
C TYR A 165 13.50 8.63 -21.28
N PHE A 166 13.82 9.73 -20.62
CA PHE A 166 13.00 10.95 -20.70
C PHE A 166 13.05 11.62 -22.08
N GLU A 167 14.22 11.61 -22.75
CA GLU A 167 14.38 12.16 -24.10
C GLU A 167 13.51 11.44 -25.14
N THR A 168 13.24 10.15 -24.94
CA THR A 168 12.42 9.34 -25.84
C THR A 168 10.92 9.37 -25.52
N ASN A 169 10.51 10.13 -24.50
CA ASN A 169 9.12 10.28 -24.08
C ASN A 169 8.38 8.93 -23.88
N ASP A 170 9.08 7.95 -23.29
CA ASP A 170 8.60 6.57 -23.08
C ASP A 170 8.17 5.87 -24.38
N SER A 171 8.92 6.08 -25.47
CA SER A 171 8.74 5.28 -26.68
C SER A 171 8.92 3.80 -26.34
N PHE A 172 7.86 3.01 -26.56
CA PHE A 172 7.83 1.59 -26.24
C PHE A 172 8.92 0.77 -26.95
N ALA A 173 9.46 1.28 -28.07
CA ALA A 173 10.51 0.66 -28.86
C ALA A 173 11.92 1.18 -28.53
N SER A 174 12.06 2.10 -27.58
CA SER A 174 13.37 2.50 -27.04
C SER A 174 13.84 1.53 -25.97
N PHE A 175 15.15 1.23 -25.96
CA PHE A 175 15.75 0.29 -25.03
C PHE A 175 17.08 0.84 -24.51
N PHE A 176 17.12 1.14 -23.21
CA PHE A 176 18.34 1.61 -22.56
C PHE A 176 18.71 0.71 -21.38
N MET A 177 20.01 0.49 -21.24
CA MET A 177 20.56 -0.35 -20.18
C MET A 177 21.86 0.26 -19.68
N GLY A 178 22.05 0.22 -18.37
CA GLY A 178 23.32 0.56 -17.72
C GLY A 178 23.93 -0.64 -17.02
N LEU A 179 25.23 -0.85 -17.19
CA LEU A 179 25.98 -1.91 -16.52
C LEU A 179 27.25 -1.32 -15.89
N TYR A 180 27.31 -1.29 -14.55
CA TYR A 180 28.49 -0.83 -13.83
C TYR A 180 29.13 -1.97 -13.05
N PHE A 181 30.43 -2.20 -13.23
CA PHE A 181 31.18 -3.19 -12.48
C PHE A 181 31.97 -2.52 -11.34
N HIS A 182 31.92 -3.13 -10.16
CA HIS A 182 32.64 -2.67 -8.98
C HIS A 182 33.87 -3.54 -8.73
N ASP A 183 34.84 -2.97 -8.02
CA ASP A 183 35.98 -3.71 -7.46
C ASP A 183 36.77 -4.52 -8.51
N LEU A 184 37.00 -3.91 -9.69
CA LEU A 184 37.83 -4.49 -10.74
C LEU A 184 39.32 -4.21 -10.47
N ASP A 185 40.04 -5.23 -10.01
CA ASP A 185 41.49 -5.21 -9.88
C ASP A 185 42.13 -5.28 -11.28
N ASP A 186 42.73 -4.17 -11.70
CA ASP A 186 43.41 -3.92 -12.99
C ASP A 186 42.54 -3.94 -14.27
N PRO A 187 42.84 -3.06 -15.26
CA PRO A 187 42.22 -3.04 -16.60
C PRO A 187 42.70 -4.20 -17.50
N GLY A 188 43.18 -5.29 -16.92
CA GLY A 188 43.68 -6.46 -17.63
C GLY A 188 42.54 -7.27 -18.29
N PRO A 189 42.89 -8.23 -19.17
CA PRO A 189 41.91 -9.12 -19.81
C PRO A 189 41.39 -10.23 -18.87
N VAL A 190 41.82 -10.23 -17.60
CA VAL A 190 41.54 -11.32 -16.65
C VAL A 190 40.24 -11.03 -15.92
N ALA A 191 39.32 -12.00 -15.90
CA ALA A 191 38.07 -11.88 -15.16
C ALA A 191 38.32 -11.74 -13.64
N PRO A 192 37.55 -10.88 -12.94
CA PRO A 192 37.71 -10.71 -11.49
C PRO A 192 37.35 -11.99 -10.73
N GLN A 193 37.97 -12.24 -9.57
CA GLN A 193 37.64 -13.41 -8.74
C GLN A 193 36.22 -13.33 -8.15
N HIS A 194 35.75 -12.13 -7.83
CA HIS A 194 34.40 -11.88 -7.33
C HIS A 194 33.72 -10.88 -8.24
N LEU A 195 32.66 -11.31 -8.92
CA LEU A 195 31.89 -10.44 -9.80
C LEU A 195 30.89 -9.63 -8.97
N LYS A 196 31.03 -8.31 -8.99
CA LYS A 196 30.09 -7.37 -8.37
C LYS A 196 29.70 -6.32 -9.39
N TYR A 197 28.41 -6.20 -9.67
CA TYR A 197 27.92 -5.27 -10.69
C TYR A 197 26.54 -4.72 -10.33
N ASP A 198 26.25 -3.57 -10.91
CA ASP A 198 24.96 -2.90 -10.91
C ASP A 198 24.36 -2.97 -12.32
N LEU A 199 23.14 -3.47 -12.43
CA LEU A 199 22.36 -3.48 -13.68
C LEU A 199 21.20 -2.49 -13.56
N ARG A 200 21.09 -1.57 -14.52
CA ARG A 200 20.08 -0.51 -14.59
C ARG A 200 19.25 -0.64 -15.85
N LEU A 201 17.93 -0.52 -15.70
CA LEU A 201 16.94 -0.57 -16.79
C LEU A 201 15.94 0.56 -16.64
N THR A 202 15.30 0.93 -17.74
CA THR A 202 14.46 2.13 -17.91
C THR A 202 13.10 2.10 -17.18
N LYS A 203 12.83 1.13 -16.30
CA LYS A 203 11.53 1.01 -15.62
C LYS A 203 11.65 0.90 -14.11
N TYR A 204 10.68 1.52 -13.44
CA TYR A 204 10.63 1.68 -11.99
C TYR A 204 10.37 0.35 -11.27
N TRP A 205 11.45 -0.26 -10.80
CA TRP A 205 11.39 -1.25 -9.74
C TRP A 205 11.72 -0.58 -8.41
N PHE A 206 10.79 -0.66 -7.45
CA PHE A 206 11.06 -0.23 -6.08
C PHE A 206 11.91 -1.29 -5.36
N THR A 207 13.18 -1.40 -5.72
CA THR A 207 14.13 -2.34 -5.11
C THR A 207 14.45 -2.00 -3.64
N SER A 208 14.12 -0.78 -3.21
CA SER A 208 14.20 -0.35 -1.80
C SER A 208 13.15 -1.02 -0.90
N GLN A 209 12.10 -1.62 -1.48
CA GLN A 209 11.01 -2.24 -0.73
C GLN A 209 10.94 -3.74 -1.04
N LEU A 210 10.99 -4.57 0.01
CA LEU A 210 10.81 -6.03 -0.14
C LEU A 210 9.39 -6.39 -0.59
N TYR A 211 8.40 -5.60 -0.17
CA TYR A 211 6.99 -5.75 -0.52
C TYR A 211 6.37 -4.39 -0.87
N PRO A 212 5.40 -4.35 -1.80
CA PRO A 212 4.66 -3.11 -2.05
C PRO A 212 3.94 -2.65 -0.78
N PHE A 213 3.79 -1.34 -0.64
CA PHE A 213 3.09 -0.71 0.50
C PHE A 213 1.71 -1.34 0.77
N LEU A 214 0.96 -1.69 -0.27
CA LEU A 214 -0.29 -2.43 -0.17
C LEU A 214 -0.19 -3.78 -0.86
N GLN A 215 -0.34 -4.85 -0.07
CA GLN A 215 -0.38 -6.21 -0.59
C GLN A 215 -1.81 -6.59 -0.95
N VAL A 216 -2.05 -6.84 -2.23
CA VAL A 216 -3.33 -7.36 -2.72
C VAL A 216 -3.27 -8.89 -2.69
N PRO A 217 -4.29 -9.58 -2.14
CA PRO A 217 -4.36 -11.04 -2.20
C PRO A 217 -4.34 -11.55 -3.64
N GLY A 218 -3.52 -12.57 -3.86
CA GLY A 218 -3.30 -13.17 -5.17
C GLY A 218 -1.85 -13.15 -5.61
N PRO A 219 -1.53 -13.89 -6.68
CA PRO A 219 -0.22 -13.80 -7.28
C PRO A 219 0.00 -12.40 -7.85
N ARG A 220 1.26 -11.96 -7.81
CA ARG A 220 1.66 -10.70 -8.41
C ARG A 220 1.50 -10.81 -9.92
N ASN A 221 0.36 -10.34 -10.42
CA ASN A 221 0.02 -10.48 -11.82
C ASN A 221 0.54 -9.27 -12.60
N TYR A 222 1.69 -9.44 -13.24
CA TYR A 222 2.27 -8.47 -14.18
C TYR A 222 1.65 -8.57 -15.60
N SER A 223 0.54 -9.32 -15.78
CA SER A 223 -0.03 -9.56 -17.10
C SER A 223 -0.36 -8.25 -17.81
N LEU A 224 0.14 -8.14 -19.05
CA LEU A 224 -0.30 -7.56 -20.33
C LEU A 224 -1.57 -6.69 -20.44
N ASN A 225 -2.29 -6.39 -19.37
CA ASN A 225 -3.28 -5.32 -19.37
C ASN A 225 -2.49 -4.01 -19.29
N MET A 226 -2.74 -3.13 -20.25
CA MET A 226 -2.09 -1.83 -20.50
C MET A 226 -1.94 -0.89 -19.29
N ASP A 227 -2.49 -1.25 -18.12
CA ASP A 227 -2.51 -0.46 -16.91
C ASP A 227 -1.71 -1.13 -15.76
N ASN A 228 -0.42 -1.41 -15.95
CA ASN A 228 0.44 -1.89 -14.85
C ASN A 228 1.83 -1.24 -14.92
N LEU A 229 2.03 -0.22 -14.08
CA LEU A 229 3.25 0.56 -13.84
C LEU A 229 4.49 -0.24 -13.40
N LEU A 230 4.43 -1.56 -13.36
CA LEU A 230 5.48 -2.44 -12.85
C LEU A 230 5.65 -3.58 -13.85
N GLY A 231 6.77 -3.62 -14.58
CA GLY A 231 7.14 -4.78 -15.38
C GLY A 231 7.46 -5.99 -14.48
N SER A 232 7.71 -7.16 -15.06
CA SER A 232 8.37 -8.29 -14.38
C SER A 232 9.85 -8.30 -14.82
N TYR A 233 10.79 -8.72 -13.98
CA TYR A 233 12.22 -8.81 -14.36
C TYR A 233 12.40 -9.65 -15.63
N ASN A 234 11.52 -10.65 -15.81
CA ASN A 234 11.44 -11.46 -17.03
C ASN A 234 10.88 -10.69 -18.24
N MET A 235 9.97 -9.73 -18.02
CA MET A 235 9.34 -8.92 -19.08
C MET A 235 10.19 -7.73 -19.53
N ASP A 236 10.97 -7.15 -18.62
CA ASP A 236 11.85 -6.02 -18.91
C ASP A 236 13.21 -6.47 -19.48
N GLY A 237 13.48 -7.77 -19.48
CA GLY A 237 14.73 -8.34 -20.02
C GLY A 237 15.87 -8.45 -19.00
N PHE A 238 15.68 -7.98 -17.77
CA PHE A 238 16.68 -8.02 -16.70
C PHE A 238 17.27 -9.42 -16.50
N THR A 239 16.42 -10.43 -16.33
CA THR A 239 16.84 -11.82 -16.08
C THR A 239 17.66 -12.38 -17.24
N LEU A 240 17.32 -12.00 -18.47
CA LEU A 240 18.05 -12.41 -19.66
C LEU A 240 19.44 -11.77 -19.69
N ILE A 241 19.52 -10.45 -19.50
CA ILE A 241 20.79 -9.72 -19.49
C ILE A 241 21.71 -10.25 -18.39
N GLN A 242 21.18 -10.45 -17.19
CA GLN A 242 21.91 -11.07 -16.08
C GLN A 242 22.50 -12.42 -16.50
N SER A 243 21.73 -13.26 -17.18
CA SER A 243 22.24 -14.55 -17.65
C SER A 243 23.32 -14.44 -18.73
N LEU A 244 23.31 -13.39 -19.55
CA LEU A 244 24.35 -13.12 -20.56
C LEU A 244 25.65 -12.65 -19.89
N VAL A 245 25.56 -11.78 -18.87
CA VAL A 245 26.71 -11.36 -18.05
C VAL A 245 27.35 -12.57 -17.38
N ASP A 246 26.53 -13.41 -16.74
CA ASP A 246 27.00 -14.63 -16.06
C ASP A 246 27.64 -15.62 -17.04
N ARG A 247 27.04 -15.82 -18.23
CA ARG A 247 27.57 -16.72 -19.26
C ARG A 247 28.94 -16.25 -19.75
N TYR A 248 29.11 -14.95 -20.00
CA TYR A 248 30.39 -14.37 -20.37
C TYR A 248 31.43 -14.55 -19.25
N TYR A 249 31.05 -14.24 -18.01
CA TYR A 249 31.94 -14.36 -16.86
C TYR A 249 32.44 -15.79 -16.65
N ILE A 250 31.53 -16.78 -16.70
CA ILE A 250 31.88 -18.20 -16.58
C ILE A 250 32.75 -18.67 -17.75
N ALA A 251 32.50 -18.20 -18.97
CA ALA A 251 33.33 -18.51 -20.14
C ALA A 251 34.77 -18.02 -19.96
N GLN A 252 34.94 -16.81 -19.43
CA GLN A 252 36.26 -16.25 -19.14
C GLN A 252 37.00 -17.02 -18.04
N LEU A 253 36.31 -17.41 -16.96
CA LEU A 253 36.91 -18.20 -15.88
C LEU A 253 37.34 -19.60 -16.33
N THR A 254 36.60 -20.21 -17.25
CA THR A 254 36.89 -21.55 -17.79
C THR A 254 37.96 -21.55 -18.89
N GLN A 255 38.48 -20.37 -19.27
CA GLN A 255 39.42 -20.17 -20.39
C GLN A 255 38.91 -20.78 -21.71
N ASN A 256 37.59 -20.92 -21.83
CA ASN A 256 36.96 -21.55 -22.97
C ASN A 256 36.29 -20.45 -23.80
N ASN A 257 36.95 -20.05 -24.88
CA ASN A 257 36.47 -18.99 -25.79
C ASN A 257 35.18 -19.37 -26.52
N SER A 258 34.72 -20.61 -26.39
CA SER A 258 33.48 -21.08 -27.00
C SER A 258 32.32 -20.96 -26.01
N TYR A 259 31.62 -19.82 -26.04
CA TYR A 259 30.37 -19.58 -25.31
C TYR A 259 29.34 -20.70 -25.52
N VAL A 260 29.37 -21.32 -26.71
CA VAL A 260 28.52 -22.43 -27.18
C VAL A 260 28.71 -23.74 -26.37
N SER A 261 29.85 -23.90 -25.68
CA SER A 261 30.15 -25.10 -24.90
C SER A 261 29.49 -25.13 -23.51
N LEU A 262 29.03 -23.97 -23.01
CA LEU A 262 28.28 -23.83 -21.76
C LEU A 262 26.80 -24.07 -22.03
N ARG A 263 26.43 -25.32 -22.31
CA ARG A 263 25.02 -25.72 -22.55
C ARG A 263 24.23 -25.87 -21.25
N TYR A 264 24.16 -24.83 -20.43
CA TYR A 264 23.16 -24.77 -19.37
C TYR A 264 21.94 -23.98 -19.88
N GLN A 265 20.75 -24.54 -19.68
CA GLN A 265 19.49 -23.92 -20.06
C GLN A 265 18.94 -23.17 -18.86
N LEU A 266 18.77 -21.85 -18.99
CA LEU A 266 18.11 -21.06 -17.96
C LEU A 266 16.60 -21.27 -18.02
N GLU A 267 16.03 -21.66 -16.88
CA GLU A 267 14.60 -21.78 -16.70
C GLU A 267 14.18 -21.05 -15.43
N THR A 268 13.14 -20.22 -15.55
CA THR A 268 12.59 -19.48 -14.42
C THR A 268 11.12 -19.84 -14.23
N GLN A 269 10.73 -20.05 -12.98
CA GLN A 269 9.35 -20.37 -12.63
C GLN A 269 8.96 -19.63 -11.35
N MET A 270 7.79 -18.99 -11.38
CA MET A 270 7.23 -18.39 -10.18
C MET A 270 6.67 -19.48 -9.26
N TYR A 271 6.82 -19.29 -7.95
CA TYR A 271 6.21 -20.17 -6.96
C TYR A 271 4.67 -20.21 -7.13
N PRO A 272 4.05 -21.38 -6.98
CA PRO A 272 2.60 -21.48 -7.03
C PRO A 272 1.97 -20.69 -5.87
N TYR A 273 0.82 -20.06 -6.13
CA TYR A 273 0.08 -19.29 -5.13
C TYR A 273 -1.14 -20.10 -4.65
N PRO A 274 -1.38 -20.20 -3.34
CA PRO A 274 -2.53 -20.96 -2.81
C PRO A 274 -3.87 -20.32 -3.21
N PRO A 275 -5.01 -21.05 -3.07
CA PRO A 275 -6.34 -20.49 -3.30
C PRO A 275 -6.56 -19.19 -2.52
N TYR A 276 -7.18 -18.21 -3.16
CA TYR A 276 -7.31 -16.86 -2.60
C TYR A 276 -8.61 -16.18 -3.02
N VAL A 277 -9.00 -15.19 -2.22
CA VAL A 277 -10.14 -14.32 -2.52
C VAL A 277 -9.61 -12.98 -2.99
N GLN A 278 -9.90 -12.64 -4.23
CA GLN A 278 -9.46 -11.41 -4.84
C GLN A 278 -10.57 -10.36 -4.79
N ASP A 279 -10.35 -9.32 -3.99
CA ASP A 279 -11.23 -8.15 -3.94
C ASP A 279 -10.41 -6.88 -4.23
N ARG A 280 -10.09 -6.69 -5.52
CA ARG A 280 -9.13 -5.65 -5.95
C ARG A 280 -9.59 -4.25 -5.56
N ALA A 281 -10.83 -3.90 -5.92
CA ALA A 281 -11.36 -2.56 -5.66
C ALA A 281 -11.46 -2.26 -4.16
N MET A 282 -11.88 -3.24 -3.34
CA MET A 282 -11.88 -3.04 -1.89
C MET A 282 -10.48 -2.97 -1.30
N SER A 283 -9.54 -3.80 -1.74
CA SER A 283 -8.16 -3.75 -1.23
C SER A 283 -7.53 -2.38 -1.45
N GLN A 284 -7.77 -1.77 -2.62
CA GLN A 284 -7.35 -0.40 -2.91
C GLN A 284 -8.08 0.63 -2.05
N PHE A 285 -9.39 0.45 -1.85
CA PHE A 285 -10.20 1.30 -0.97
C PHE A 285 -9.66 1.31 0.47
N TYR A 286 -9.29 0.16 1.03
CA TYR A 286 -8.73 0.08 2.39
C TYR A 286 -7.43 0.86 2.55
N GLY A 287 -6.54 0.78 1.55
CA GLY A 287 -5.24 1.44 1.62
C GLY A 287 -5.27 2.96 1.46
N SER A 288 -6.28 3.48 0.77
CA SER A 288 -6.31 4.89 0.35
C SER A 288 -7.46 5.69 0.94
N ALA A 289 -8.68 5.14 0.95
CA ALA A 289 -9.91 5.89 1.21
C ALA A 289 -10.56 5.56 2.56
N LEU A 290 -10.34 4.35 3.11
CA LEU A 290 -10.92 3.99 4.41
C LEU A 290 -10.48 4.95 5.55
N PRO A 291 -9.20 5.32 5.70
CA PRO A 291 -8.79 6.27 6.73
C PRO A 291 -9.47 7.63 6.56
N THR A 292 -9.53 8.16 5.33
CA THR A 292 -10.14 9.46 5.07
C THR A 292 -11.65 9.44 5.34
N PHE A 293 -12.33 8.33 5.06
CA PHE A 293 -13.75 8.14 5.39
C PHE A 293 -13.98 8.10 6.89
N VAL A 294 -13.13 7.38 7.65
CA VAL A 294 -13.19 7.37 9.12
C VAL A 294 -12.99 8.77 9.69
N VAL A 295 -11.93 9.47 9.26
CA VAL A 295 -11.65 10.85 9.70
C VAL A 295 -12.82 11.77 9.38
N LEU A 296 -13.29 11.77 8.13
CA LEU A 296 -14.39 12.62 7.69
C LEU A 296 -15.66 12.33 8.50
N SER A 297 -15.98 11.05 8.73
CA SER A 297 -17.16 10.63 9.48
C SER A 297 -17.13 11.15 10.93
N LEU A 298 -15.96 11.13 11.59
CA LEU A 298 -15.81 11.53 12.98
C LEU A 298 -15.69 13.06 13.13
N VAL A 299 -15.05 13.75 12.18
CA VAL A 299 -15.01 15.22 12.15
C VAL A 299 -16.42 15.81 12.05
N LEU A 300 -17.34 15.17 11.33
CA LEU A 300 -18.74 15.60 11.21
C LEU A 300 -19.52 15.55 12.54
N LEU A 301 -19.00 14.90 13.58
CA LEU A 301 -19.58 14.93 14.93
C LEU A 301 -19.24 16.21 15.71
N SER A 302 -18.18 16.93 15.33
CA SER A 302 -17.71 18.11 16.07
C SER A 302 -18.64 19.33 16.00
N PRO A 303 -19.26 19.69 14.85
CA PRO A 303 -20.03 20.94 14.75
C PRO A 303 -21.30 20.93 15.60
N SER A 304 -21.94 19.76 15.77
CA SER A 304 -23.15 19.64 16.59
C SER A 304 -22.85 19.85 18.09
N LEU A 305 -21.72 19.32 18.56
CA LEU A 305 -21.24 19.51 19.93
C LEU A 305 -20.90 20.98 20.18
N ILE A 306 -20.14 21.60 19.27
CA ILE A 306 -19.78 23.01 19.36
C ILE A 306 -21.04 23.87 19.38
N LYS A 307 -21.99 23.64 18.46
CA LYS A 307 -23.26 24.37 18.42
C LYS A 307 -24.02 24.27 19.74
N SER A 308 -24.06 23.08 20.33
CA SER A 308 -24.77 22.85 21.59
C SER A 308 -24.10 23.56 22.78
N ILE A 309 -22.76 23.58 22.82
CA ILE A 309 -21.98 24.30 23.83
C ILE A 309 -22.12 25.82 23.67
N VAL A 310 -22.08 26.32 22.43
CA VAL A 310 -22.27 27.74 22.12
C VAL A 310 -23.69 28.18 22.47
N TYR A 311 -24.70 27.39 22.13
CA TYR A 311 -26.10 27.67 22.48
C TYR A 311 -26.30 27.73 24.00
N GLU A 312 -25.67 26.84 24.78
CA GLU A 312 -25.70 26.92 26.24
C GLU A 312 -25.01 28.18 26.78
N LYS A 313 -23.95 28.62 26.11
CA LYS A 313 -23.21 29.84 26.47
C LYS A 313 -24.02 31.10 26.14
N GLU A 314 -24.68 31.15 24.99
CA GLU A 314 -25.52 32.27 24.54
C GLU A 314 -26.76 32.46 25.42
N THR A 315 -27.41 31.35 25.80
CA THR A 315 -28.60 31.38 26.67
C THR A 315 -28.27 31.68 28.13
N GLY A 316 -26.99 31.73 28.52
CA GLY A 316 -26.56 31.94 29.90
C GLY A 316 -26.85 30.78 30.84
N VAL A 317 -27.36 29.65 30.35
CA VAL A 317 -27.71 28.46 31.15
C VAL A 317 -26.49 27.92 31.91
N ARG A 318 -25.31 28.00 31.29
CA ARG A 318 -24.06 27.59 31.95
C ARG A 318 -23.77 28.37 33.24
N GLU A 319 -23.96 29.68 33.23
CA GLU A 319 -23.71 30.51 34.42
C GLU A 319 -24.82 30.32 35.46
N LEU A 320 -26.07 30.14 35.03
CA LEU A 320 -27.18 29.78 35.93
C LEU A 320 -26.87 28.49 36.71
N VAL A 321 -26.36 27.45 36.02
CA VAL A 321 -26.00 26.18 36.64
C VAL A 321 -24.83 26.31 37.63
N ARG A 322 -23.90 27.23 37.36
CA ARG A 322 -22.83 27.56 38.32
C ARG A 322 -23.36 28.28 39.56
N LEU A 323 -24.29 29.22 39.38
CA LEU A 323 -24.96 29.92 40.49
C LEU A 323 -25.78 28.95 41.37
N MET A 324 -26.26 27.85 40.81
CA MET A 324 -26.93 26.76 41.54
C MET A 324 -25.97 25.86 42.35
N GLY A 325 -24.67 26.17 42.39
CA GLY A 325 -23.67 25.43 43.19
C GLY A 325 -23.09 24.20 42.48
N LEU A 326 -22.98 24.26 41.14
CA LEU A 326 -22.32 23.24 40.34
C LEU A 326 -20.93 23.71 39.88
N ASP A 327 -19.92 22.89 40.13
CA ASP A 327 -18.55 23.21 39.73
C ASP A 327 -18.40 23.22 38.20
N GLY A 328 -17.63 24.17 37.68
CA GLY A 328 -17.45 24.33 36.22
C GLY A 328 -16.87 23.10 35.53
N TRP A 329 -16.01 22.32 36.20
CA TRP A 329 -15.44 21.09 35.64
C TRP A 329 -16.51 20.01 35.41
N LEU A 330 -17.55 19.97 36.27
CA LEU A 330 -18.59 18.97 36.20
C LEU A 330 -19.47 19.17 34.95
N VAL A 331 -19.66 20.43 34.55
CA VAL A 331 -20.35 20.79 33.29
C VAL A 331 -19.57 20.26 32.09
N TRP A 332 -18.25 20.43 32.06
CA TRP A 332 -17.39 19.88 31.01
C TRP A 332 -17.40 18.35 30.99
N LEU A 333 -17.36 17.70 32.16
CA LEU A 333 -17.50 16.24 32.26
C LEU A 333 -18.86 15.76 31.72
N GLY A 334 -19.94 16.51 31.98
CA GLY A 334 -21.27 16.22 31.43
C GLY A 334 -21.31 16.29 29.90
N TRP A 335 -20.66 17.29 29.29
CA TRP A 335 -20.51 17.39 27.84
C TRP A 335 -19.65 16.27 27.26
N PHE A 336 -18.54 15.95 27.91
CA PHE A 336 -17.66 14.85 27.52
C PHE A 336 -18.39 13.50 27.53
N LEU A 337 -19.04 13.13 28.64
CA LEU A 337 -19.77 11.86 28.74
C LEU A 337 -20.92 11.79 27.73
N HIS A 338 -21.59 12.91 27.48
CA HIS A 338 -22.63 12.97 26.47
C HIS A 338 -22.08 12.75 25.06
N SER A 339 -20.97 13.41 24.70
CA SER A 339 -20.28 13.18 23.42
C SER A 339 -19.79 11.73 23.28
N PHE A 340 -19.21 11.19 24.35
CA PHE A 340 -18.71 9.83 24.40
C PHE A 340 -19.81 8.79 24.12
N ILE A 341 -21.03 8.98 24.64
CA ILE A 341 -22.17 8.10 24.33
C ILE A 341 -22.52 8.14 22.83
N ILE A 342 -22.45 9.30 22.20
CA ILE A 342 -22.74 9.45 20.76
C ILE A 342 -21.70 8.72 19.93
N ILE A 343 -20.42 8.91 20.27
CA ILE A 343 -19.30 8.24 19.61
C ILE A 343 -19.44 6.72 19.75
N ILE A 344 -19.85 6.20 20.92
CA ILE A 344 -20.16 4.78 21.11
C ILE A 344 -21.23 4.29 20.14
N VAL A 345 -22.34 5.02 20.03
CA VAL A 345 -23.44 4.64 19.12
C VAL A 345 -22.95 4.64 17.66
N VAL A 346 -22.26 5.70 17.23
CA VAL A 346 -21.75 5.82 15.86
C VAL A 346 -20.71 4.74 15.55
N ALA A 347 -19.74 4.52 16.45
CA ALA A 347 -18.73 3.46 16.31
C ALA A 347 -19.38 2.07 16.25
N SER A 348 -20.43 1.81 17.05
CA SER A 348 -21.17 0.55 17.00
C SER A 348 -21.87 0.35 15.65
N ILE A 349 -22.48 1.40 15.08
CA ILE A 349 -23.14 1.31 13.77
C ILE A 349 -22.11 1.12 12.65
N ILE A 350 -21.01 1.87 12.66
CA ILE A 350 -19.95 1.76 11.64
C ILE A 350 -19.32 0.37 11.69
N THR A 351 -18.99 -0.15 12.87
CA THR A 351 -18.44 -1.51 13.01
C THR A 351 -19.42 -2.58 12.58
N LEU A 352 -20.71 -2.41 12.90
CA LEU A 352 -21.77 -3.27 12.40
C LEU A 352 -21.76 -3.25 10.86
N VAL A 353 -21.85 -2.09 10.21
CA VAL A 353 -21.86 -1.95 8.75
C VAL A 353 -20.61 -2.58 8.09
N LEU A 354 -19.42 -2.38 8.67
CA LEU A 354 -18.17 -2.95 8.14
C LEU A 354 -18.08 -4.48 8.28
N LYS A 355 -18.85 -5.08 9.20
CA LYS A 355 -18.78 -6.51 9.55
C LYS A 355 -19.99 -7.33 9.13
N LEU A 356 -21.11 -6.69 8.87
CA LEU A 356 -22.37 -7.35 8.56
C LEU A 356 -22.28 -8.21 7.29
N LYS A 357 -22.55 -9.51 7.44
CA LYS A 357 -22.72 -10.49 6.35
C LYS A 357 -24.20 -10.54 5.93
N LEU A 358 -24.75 -9.42 5.47
CA LEU A 358 -26.21 -9.27 5.45
C LEU A 358 -26.92 -9.74 4.18
N MET A 359 -26.24 -9.83 3.04
CA MET A 359 -26.96 -10.02 1.77
C MET A 359 -26.57 -11.32 1.08
N PRO A 360 -27.54 -12.21 0.79
CA PRO A 360 -27.30 -13.36 -0.05
C PRO A 360 -26.87 -12.87 -1.45
N LEU A 361 -25.81 -13.47 -1.99
CA LEU A 361 -25.40 -13.26 -3.37
C LEU A 361 -26.55 -13.72 -4.28
N GLN A 362 -26.85 -12.92 -5.30
CA GLN A 362 -27.93 -13.19 -6.25
C GLN A 362 -27.74 -14.52 -7.02
N ASP A 363 -26.49 -15.03 -7.05
CA ASP A 363 -26.10 -16.30 -7.67
C ASP A 363 -26.37 -17.54 -6.79
N GLY A 364 -26.95 -17.37 -5.59
CA GLY A 364 -27.26 -18.49 -4.68
C GLY A 364 -26.05 -19.13 -3.98
N SER A 365 -24.85 -18.56 -4.15
CA SER A 365 -23.57 -19.09 -3.64
C SER A 365 -23.24 -18.73 -2.19
N GLY A 366 -24.12 -18.03 -1.47
CA GLY A 366 -23.95 -17.68 -0.06
C GLY A 366 -24.23 -16.22 0.24
N PHE A 367 -23.56 -15.64 1.24
CA PHE A 367 -23.68 -14.23 1.65
C PHE A 367 -22.46 -13.41 1.18
N LEU A 368 -22.67 -12.13 0.85
CA LEU A 368 -21.60 -11.16 0.62
C LEU A 368 -20.65 -11.17 1.82
N PRO A 369 -19.33 -11.36 1.60
CA PRO A 369 -18.39 -11.32 2.69
C PRO A 369 -18.33 -9.92 3.30
N PRO A 370 -17.96 -9.80 4.58
CA PRO A 370 -17.83 -8.51 5.23
C PRO A 370 -16.86 -7.60 4.46
N ILE A 371 -16.98 -6.30 4.65
CA ILE A 371 -15.98 -5.34 4.13
C ILE A 371 -14.64 -5.71 4.78
N LEU A 372 -14.59 -5.78 6.11
CA LEU A 372 -13.39 -6.23 6.79
C LEU A 372 -13.54 -7.71 7.19
N ALA A 373 -13.19 -8.64 6.29
CA ALA A 373 -13.43 -10.07 6.53
C ALA A 373 -12.52 -10.67 7.62
N TYR A 374 -11.22 -10.32 7.64
CA TYR A 374 -10.21 -11.00 8.47
C TYR A 374 -9.84 -10.30 9.77
N SER A 375 -10.40 -9.13 10.06
CA SER A 375 -10.08 -8.38 11.29
C SER A 375 -11.01 -8.76 12.46
N ASP A 376 -10.62 -8.43 13.69
CA ASP A 376 -11.48 -8.55 14.86
C ASP A 376 -12.46 -7.36 14.93
N PRO A 377 -13.79 -7.57 15.04
CA PRO A 377 -14.76 -6.49 15.24
C PRO A 377 -14.49 -5.63 16.49
N ILE A 378 -14.02 -6.23 17.59
CA ILE A 378 -13.75 -5.52 18.84
C ILE A 378 -12.57 -4.57 18.65
N PHE A 379 -11.52 -5.02 17.96
CA PHE A 379 -10.36 -4.19 17.67
C PHE A 379 -10.74 -2.95 16.86
N ILE A 380 -11.54 -3.10 15.80
CA ILE A 380 -12.02 -1.96 14.99
C ILE A 380 -12.89 -1.03 15.83
N TRP A 381 -13.77 -1.58 16.67
CA TRP A 381 -14.65 -0.78 17.50
C TRP A 381 -13.87 0.07 18.51
N VAL A 382 -12.87 -0.51 19.17
CA VAL A 382 -11.96 0.22 20.06
C VAL A 382 -11.16 1.28 19.30
N LEU A 383 -10.67 0.97 18.10
CA LEU A 383 -9.93 1.93 17.27
C LEU A 383 -10.79 3.14 16.87
N LEU A 384 -12.04 2.92 16.46
CA LEU A 384 -12.97 4.00 16.14
C LEU A 384 -13.34 4.84 17.38
N LEU A 385 -13.47 4.20 18.55
CA LEU A 385 -13.69 4.91 19.81
C LEU A 385 -12.51 5.81 20.16
N LEU A 386 -11.29 5.27 20.12
CA LEU A 386 -10.08 6.02 20.45
C LEU A 386 -9.85 7.21 19.52
N TYR A 387 -10.23 7.08 18.25
CA TYR A 387 -10.15 8.19 17.30
C TYR A 387 -11.25 9.24 17.51
N GLY A 388 -12.42 8.83 17.99
CA GLY A 388 -13.56 9.72 18.19
C GLY A 388 -13.50 10.56 19.46
N ILE A 389 -12.81 10.09 20.50
CA ILE A 389 -12.52 10.83 21.76
C ILE A 389 -11.54 11.96 21.47
#